data_AF-A0A1Y4EML5-F1
#
_entry.id   AF-A0A1Y4EML5-F1
#
_cell.length_a   1.000
_cell.length_b   1.000
_cell.length_c   1.000
_cell.angle_alpha   90.00
_cell.angle_beta   90.00
_cell.angle_gamma   90.00
#
_symmetry.space_group_name_H-M   'P 1'
#
loop_
_entity.id
_entity.type
_entity.pdbx_description
1 polymer ?
#
loop_
_entity_poly.entity_id
_entity_poly.type
_entity_poly.pdbx_seq_one_letter_code
_entity_poly.pdbx_strand_id
1 'polypeptide(L)'
;MPKGIPNKRYTPEFKKLVIETMLEEKLSYSETARRFEVSDHHRIQNWERIYLTEGPDGFAVERRGRGRKGRPKQLPKAVEEDLLAEVQRLRAENEYLKNLQALVLEDERRQRRKRR
;
A
#
# COMPACT_ATOMS: atom_id res chain seq x y z
N MET A 1 -12.59 -40.73 11.27
CA MET A 1 -12.71 -39.25 11.37
C MET A 1 -13.45 -38.77 10.12
N PRO A 2 -14.65 -38.18 10.24
CA PRO A 2 -15.29 -37.55 9.08
C PRO A 2 -14.43 -36.37 8.61
N LYS A 3 -14.25 -36.25 7.29
CA LYS A 3 -13.48 -35.15 6.69
C LYS A 3 -14.22 -33.83 6.98
N GLY A 4 -13.51 -32.82 7.50
CA GLY A 4 -14.10 -31.54 7.89
C GLY A 4 -14.81 -30.82 6.73
N ILE A 5 -15.74 -29.91 7.06
CA ILE A 5 -16.52 -29.14 6.08
C ILE A 5 -15.56 -28.34 5.20
N PRO A 6 -15.65 -28.44 3.86
CA PRO A 6 -14.78 -27.68 2.97
C PRO A 6 -15.03 -26.17 3.11
N ASN A 7 -13.95 -25.40 3.17
CA ASN A 7 -14.04 -23.94 3.26
C ASN A 7 -14.74 -23.32 2.04
N LYS A 8 -15.69 -22.40 2.28
CA LYS A 8 -16.34 -21.59 1.24
C LYS A 8 -15.28 -20.83 0.44
N ARG A 9 -15.36 -20.94 -0.89
CA ARG A 9 -14.47 -20.22 -1.83
C ARG A 9 -15.17 -18.97 -2.34
N TYR A 10 -14.42 -17.89 -2.41
CA TYR A 10 -14.88 -16.58 -2.90
C TYR A 10 -14.09 -16.21 -4.14
N THR A 11 -14.77 -15.72 -5.17
CA THR A 11 -14.12 -15.26 -6.39
C THR A 11 -13.37 -13.94 -6.15
N PRO A 12 -12.36 -13.60 -6.96
CA PRO A 12 -11.64 -12.33 -6.83
C PRO A 12 -12.55 -11.10 -6.92
N GLU A 13 -13.54 -11.14 -7.81
CA GLU A 13 -14.50 -10.06 -8.05
C GLU A 13 -15.39 -9.84 -6.81
N PHE A 14 -15.86 -10.92 -6.19
CA PHE A 14 -16.62 -10.83 -4.95
C PHE A 14 -15.78 -10.21 -3.82
N LYS A 15 -14.53 -10.63 -3.65
CA LYS A 15 -13.65 -10.06 -2.62
C LYS A 15 -13.42 -8.56 -2.83
N LYS A 16 -13.23 -8.16 -4.09
CA LYS A 16 -13.09 -6.74 -4.46
C LYS A 16 -14.34 -5.96 -4.06
N LEU A 17 -15.52 -6.41 -4.48
CA LEU A 17 -16.80 -5.78 -4.14
C LEU A 17 -16.95 -5.59 -2.62
N VAL A 18 -16.70 -6.65 -1.84
CA VAL A 18 -16.83 -6.62 -0.39
C VAL A 18 -15.93 -5.54 0.24
N ILE A 19 -14.67 -5.45 -0.20
CA ILE A 19 -13.72 -4.48 0.36
C ILE A 19 -14.02 -3.06 -0.11
N GLU A 20 -14.39 -2.86 -1.37
CA GLU A 20 -14.77 -1.53 -1.86
C GLU A 20 -15.99 -0.99 -1.11
N THR A 21 -17.04 -1.81 -0.93
CA THR A 21 -18.23 -1.41 -0.14
C THR A 21 -17.86 -1.13 1.32
N MET A 22 -17.01 -1.96 1.94
CA MET A 22 -16.58 -1.73 3.33
C MET A 22 -15.87 -0.38 3.49
N LEU A 23 -14.99 -0.02 2.54
CA LEU A 23 -14.24 1.23 2.58
C LEU A 23 -15.12 2.45 2.28
N GLU A 24 -16.03 2.33 1.31
CA GLU A 24 -16.97 3.39 0.93
C GLU A 24 -17.95 3.70 2.07
N GLU A 25 -18.54 2.67 2.66
CA GLU A 25 -19.54 2.80 3.72
C GLU A 25 -18.93 2.84 5.13
N LYS A 26 -17.60 2.70 5.26
CA LYS A 26 -16.86 2.70 6.53
C LYS A 26 -17.36 1.68 7.54
N LEU A 27 -17.70 0.48 7.05
CA LEU A 27 -18.21 -0.62 7.88
C LEU A 27 -17.09 -1.27 8.68
N SER A 28 -17.40 -1.75 9.89
CA SER A 28 -16.48 -2.61 10.62
C SER A 28 -16.35 -3.99 9.94
N TYR A 29 -15.29 -4.73 10.26
CA TYR A 29 -15.09 -6.08 9.74
C TYR A 29 -16.24 -7.03 10.08
N SER A 30 -16.81 -6.91 11.29
CA SER A 30 -17.91 -7.75 11.76
C SER A 30 -19.22 -7.44 11.03
N GLU A 31 -19.51 -6.15 10.80
CA GLU A 31 -20.69 -5.73 10.01
C GLU A 31 -20.57 -6.18 8.56
N THR A 32 -19.39 -5.99 7.96
CA THR A 32 -19.10 -6.44 6.59
C THR A 32 -19.26 -7.96 6.47
N ALA A 33 -18.71 -8.72 7.42
CA ALA A 33 -18.84 -10.17 7.43
C ALA A 33 -20.30 -10.63 7.52
N ARG A 34 -21.11 -9.96 8.37
CA ARG A 34 -22.54 -10.25 8.48
C ARG A 34 -23.30 -9.90 7.19
N ARG A 35 -23.04 -8.72 6.61
CA ARG A 35 -23.73 -8.23 5.41
C ARG A 35 -23.49 -9.11 4.19
N PHE A 36 -22.27 -9.60 4.02
CA PHE A 36 -21.87 -10.41 2.85
C PHE A 36 -21.83 -11.92 3.15
N GLU A 37 -22.40 -12.35 4.28
CA GLU A 37 -22.43 -13.76 4.71
C GLU A 37 -21.06 -14.44 4.65
N VAL A 38 -20.04 -13.71 5.11
CA VAL A 38 -18.68 -14.22 5.29
C VAL A 38 -18.58 -14.77 6.70
N SER A 39 -18.18 -16.04 6.78
CA SER A 39 -18.20 -16.81 8.02
C SER A 39 -17.29 -16.29 9.14
N ASP A 40 -16.30 -15.46 8.81
CA ASP A 40 -15.32 -14.97 9.78
C ASP A 40 -14.85 -13.56 9.38
N HIS A 41 -14.88 -12.62 10.32
CA HIS A 41 -14.40 -11.25 10.12
C HIS A 41 -12.89 -11.21 9.84
N HIS A 42 -12.10 -12.19 10.30
CA HIS A 42 -10.68 -12.28 9.96
C HIS A 42 -10.45 -12.52 8.46
N ARG A 43 -11.42 -13.07 7.72
CA ARG A 43 -11.33 -13.14 6.25
C ARG A 43 -11.36 -11.76 5.62
N ILE A 44 -12.26 -10.90 6.10
CA ILE A 44 -12.37 -9.50 5.64
C ILE A 44 -11.07 -8.75 5.91
N GLN A 45 -10.55 -8.85 7.14
CA GLN A 45 -9.27 -8.24 7.52
C GLN A 45 -8.11 -8.70 6.60
N ASN A 46 -8.05 -9.99 6.28
CA ASN A 46 -7.04 -10.51 5.35
C ASN A 46 -7.22 -10.01 3.92
N TRP A 47 -8.45 -9.84 3.46
CA TRP A 47 -8.72 -9.30 2.13
C TRP A 47 -8.38 -7.82 2.02
N GLU A 48 -8.72 -7.03 3.04
CA GLU A 48 -8.33 -5.62 3.11
C GLU A 48 -6.80 -5.48 3.07
N ARG A 49 -6.07 -6.30 3.84
CA ARG A 49 -4.60 -6.30 3.79
C ARG A 49 -4.09 -6.54 2.37
N ILE A 50 -4.62 -7.54 1.66
CA ILE A 50 -4.23 -7.83 0.27
C ILE A 50 -4.55 -6.65 -0.64
N TYR A 51 -5.74 -6.06 -0.50
CA TYR A 51 -6.20 -4.93 -1.31
C TYR A 51 -5.29 -3.70 -1.13
N LEU A 52 -4.93 -3.38 0.12
CA LEU A 52 -4.06 -2.23 0.42
C LEU A 52 -2.61 -2.43 -0.02
N THR A 53 -2.09 -3.67 0.01
CA THR A 53 -0.68 -3.93 -0.33
C THR A 53 -0.45 -4.28 -1.80
N GLU A 54 -1.40 -4.97 -2.44
CA GLU A 54 -1.25 -5.55 -3.78
C GLU A 54 -2.33 -5.06 -4.76
N GLY A 55 -3.32 -4.29 -4.30
CA GLY A 55 -4.46 -3.86 -5.12
C GLY A 55 -5.48 -4.98 -5.37
N PRO A 56 -6.52 -4.71 -6.18
CA PRO A 56 -7.57 -5.67 -6.52
C PRO A 56 -7.01 -6.92 -7.25
N ASP A 57 -5.97 -6.75 -8.07
CA ASP A 57 -5.31 -7.85 -8.79
C ASP A 57 -4.66 -8.87 -7.83
N GLY A 58 -4.32 -8.43 -6.61
CA GLY A 58 -3.83 -9.29 -5.54
C GLY A 58 -4.78 -10.43 -5.17
N PHE A 59 -6.08 -10.34 -5.49
CA PHE A 59 -7.03 -11.42 -5.24
C PHE A 59 -6.97 -12.57 -6.25
N ALA A 60 -6.47 -12.32 -7.46
CA ALA A 60 -6.29 -13.35 -8.49
C ALA A 60 -5.04 -14.22 -8.27
N VAL A 61 -4.11 -13.74 -7.43
CA VAL A 61 -2.84 -14.43 -7.15
C VAL A 61 -3.06 -15.68 -6.29
N GLU A 62 -2.79 -16.86 -6.85
CA GLU A 62 -2.77 -18.13 -6.09
C GLU A 62 -1.54 -18.19 -5.16
N ARG A 63 -1.81 -18.38 -3.87
CA ARG A 63 -0.80 -18.38 -2.80
C ARG A 63 -0.60 -19.75 -2.18
N ARG A 64 -1.43 -20.75 -2.51
CA ARG A 64 -1.25 -22.14 -2.03
C ARG A 64 0.05 -22.72 -2.55
N GLY A 65 0.74 -23.47 -1.69
CA GLY A 65 2.02 -24.11 -2.02
C GLY A 65 3.21 -23.15 -2.16
N ARG A 66 3.00 -21.83 -2.10
CA ARG A 66 4.12 -20.89 -2.01
C ARG A 66 4.69 -20.97 -0.60
N GLY A 67 5.91 -21.48 -0.48
CA GLY A 67 6.67 -21.42 0.76
C GLY A 67 6.73 -19.98 1.26
N ARG A 68 6.71 -19.78 2.59
CA ARG A 68 7.00 -18.47 3.16
C ARG A 68 8.35 -18.03 2.57
N LYS A 69 8.37 -16.92 1.80
CA LYS A 69 9.63 -16.23 1.57
C LYS A 69 10.13 -15.90 2.97
N GLY A 70 11.29 -16.43 3.34
CA GLY A 70 11.90 -16.19 4.64
C GLY A 70 12.05 -14.69 4.88
N ARG A 71 12.47 -14.32 6.09
CA ARG A 71 12.87 -12.95 6.40
C ARG A 71 13.71 -12.40 5.24
N PRO A 72 13.42 -11.20 4.71
CA PRO A 72 14.24 -10.62 3.66
C PRO A 72 15.70 -10.71 4.08
N LYS A 73 16.55 -11.22 3.19
CA LYS A 73 17.99 -11.31 3.45
C LYS A 73 18.44 -9.91 3.82
N GLN A 74 19.05 -9.75 5.00
CA GLN A 74 19.69 -8.50 5.37
C GLN A 74 20.70 -8.18 4.27
N LEU A 75 20.65 -6.96 3.74
CA LEU A 75 21.67 -6.49 2.81
C LEU A 75 23.02 -6.54 3.55
N PRO A 76 24.13 -6.81 2.83
CA PRO A 76 25.45 -6.60 3.40
C PRO A 76 25.56 -5.15 3.89
N LYS A 77 26.12 -4.93 5.09
CA LYS A 77 26.21 -3.59 5.72
C LYS A 77 26.80 -2.52 4.80
N ALA A 78 27.80 -2.88 3.98
CA ALA A 78 28.40 -1.96 3.01
C ALA A 78 27.37 -1.42 1.99
N VAL A 79 26.47 -2.27 1.49
CA VAL A 79 25.41 -1.85 0.55
C VAL A 79 24.39 -0.95 1.24
N GLU A 80 24.11 -1.19 2.52
CA GLU A 80 23.21 -0.35 3.31
C GLU A 80 23.80 1.04 3.56
N GLU A 81 25.09 1.13 3.89
CA GLU A 81 25.81 2.39 4.05
C GLU A 81 25.86 3.20 2.75
N ASP A 82 26.15 2.57 1.62
CA ASP A 82 26.15 3.22 0.30
C ASP A 82 24.75 3.77 -0.05
N LEU A 83 23.68 3.01 0.22
CA LEU A 83 22.31 3.44 0.00
C LEU A 83 21.93 4.63 0.91
N LEU A 84 22.38 4.62 2.17
CA LEU A 84 22.14 5.73 3.09
C LEU A 84 22.85 7.01 2.63
N ALA A 85 24.10 6.90 2.15
CA ALA A 85 24.84 8.01 1.59
C ALA A 85 24.13 8.58 0.35
N GLU A 86 23.64 7.72 -0.54
CA GLU A 86 22.91 8.15 -1.73
C GLU A 86 21.58 8.84 -1.36
N VAL A 87 20.84 8.32 -0.37
CA VAL A 87 19.61 8.98 0.11
C VAL A 87 19.92 10.36 0.69
N GLN A 88 21.02 10.53 1.41
CA GLN A 88 21.43 11.84 1.94
C GLN A 88 21.80 12.79 0.80
N ARG A 89 22.57 12.33 -0.20
CA ARG A 89 22.92 13.10 -1.39
C ARG A 89 21.68 13.58 -2.13
N LEU A 90 20.72 12.67 -2.38
CA LEU A 90 19.46 12.98 -3.07
C LEU A 90 18.58 13.95 -2.26
N ARG A 91 18.59 13.86 -0.93
CA ARG A 91 17.86 14.82 -0.08
C ARG A 91 18.46 16.21 -0.15
N ALA A 92 19.79 16.33 -0.10
CA ALA A 92 20.48 17.60 -0.28
C ALA A 92 20.24 18.19 -1.67
N GLU A 93 20.27 17.36 -2.72
CA GLU A 93 19.97 17.78 -4.09
C GLU A 93 18.53 18.28 -4.22
N ASN A 94 17.56 17.57 -3.66
CA ASN A 94 16.16 18.03 -3.64
C ASN A 94 15.97 19.33 -2.86
N GLU A 95 16.65 19.51 -1.73
CA GLU A 95 16.60 20.74 -0.96
C GLU A 95 17.18 21.92 -1.75
N TYR A 96 18.33 21.71 -2.39
CA TYR A 96 18.95 22.71 -3.26
C TYR A 96 18.01 23.13 -4.40
N LEU A 97 17.38 22.17 -5.07
CA LEU A 97 16.43 22.45 -6.15
C LEU A 97 15.20 23.23 -5.66
N LYS A 98 14.68 22.91 -4.47
CA LYS A 98 13.56 23.65 -3.86
C LYS A 98 13.95 25.09 -3.52
N ASN A 99 15.15 25.29 -2.97
CA ASN A 99 15.65 26.61 -2.64
C ASN A 99 15.88 27.46 -3.91
N LEU A 100 16.41 26.84 -4.96
CA LEU A 100 16.57 27.50 -6.27
C LEU A 100 15.20 27.92 -6.84
N GLN A 101 14.22 27.03 -6.81
CA GLN A 101 12.85 27.36 -7.24
C GLN A 101 12.25 28.51 -6.42
N ALA A 102 12.47 28.53 -5.11
CA ALA A 102 11.99 29.61 -4.25
C ALA A 102 12.60 30.97 -4.61
N LEU A 103 13.91 31.03 -4.87
CA LEU A 103 14.59 32.26 -5.30
C LEU A 103 14.06 32.78 -6.64
N VAL A 104 13.91 31.89 -7.63
CA VAL A 104 13.35 32.25 -8.93
C VAL A 104 11.94 32.84 -8.77
N LEU A 105 11.09 32.21 -7.97
CA LEU A 105 9.74 32.71 -7.69
C LEU A 105 9.75 34.07 -6.96
N GLU A 106 10.69 34.29 -6.04
CA GLU A 106 10.84 35.58 -5.37
C GLU A 106 11.25 36.69 -6.37
N ASP A 107 12.23 36.40 -7.23
CA ASP A 107 12.69 37.34 -8.25
C ASP A 107 11.58 37.69 -9.24
N GLU A 108 10.81 36.71 -9.71
CA GLU A 108 9.65 36.95 -10.56
C GLU A 108 8.61 37.84 -9.87
N ARG A 109 8.30 37.58 -8.59
CA ARG A 109 7.40 38.43 -7.80
C ARG A 109 7.92 39.85 -7.69
N ARG A 110 9.22 40.03 -7.43
CA ARG A 110 9.86 41.34 -7.32
C ARG A 110 9.82 42.10 -8.65
N GLN A 111 10.08 41.43 -9.77
CA GLN A 111 9.98 42.02 -11.11
C GLN A 111 8.54 42.44 -11.45
N ARG A 112 7.54 41.63 -11.12
CA ARG A 112 6.12 41.98 -11.30
C ARG A 112 5.70 43.21 -10.49
N ARG A 113 6.21 43.38 -9.26
CA ARG A 113 5.94 44.57 -8.44
C ARG A 113 6.57 45.85 -8.98
N LYS A 114 7.75 45.77 -9.61
CA LYS A 114 8.43 46.93 -10.22
C LYS A 114 7.78 47.41 -11.54
N ARG A 115 7.00 46.55 -12.19
CA ARG A 115 6.31 46.84 -13.46
C ARG A 115 4.88 47.39 -13.26
N ARG A 116 4.39 47.47 -12.03
CA ARG A 116 3.13 48.13 -11.65
C ARG A 116 3.44 49.52 -11.10
#